data_AF-A0A159Z0W8-F1
#
_entry.id   AF-A0A159Z0W8-F1
#
_cell.length_a   1.000
_cell.length_b   1.000
_cell.length_c   1.000
_cell.angle_alpha   90.00
_cell.angle_beta   90.00
_cell.angle_gamma   90.00
#
_symmetry.space_group_name_H-M   'P 1'
#
loop_
_entity.id
_entity.type
_entity.pdbx_description
1 polymer ?
#
loop_
_entity_poly.entity_id
_entity_poly.type
_entity_poly.pdbx_seq_one_letter_code
_entity_poly.pdbx_strand_id
1 'polypeptide(L)'
;MTEKAPLGDIALMAWRHGRLSPEDAARLQARLATDPEAQATLAEWDRQDAALSALQAPVAEPVPAKMRALLAEARAAKATRSPGHPRSAAALPALPPHLPCWRLALRGAGARPR
;
A
#
# COMPACT_ATOMS: atom_id res chain seq x y z
N MET A 1 25.88 -12.79 -23.74
CA MET A 1 25.00 -13.38 -22.71
C MET A 1 24.24 -12.23 -22.08
N THR A 2 22.93 -12.13 -22.32
CA THR A 2 22.11 -11.01 -21.85
C THR A 2 21.64 -11.35 -20.44
N GLU A 3 22.34 -10.84 -19.43
CA GLU A 3 21.98 -11.02 -18.03
C GLU A 3 20.65 -10.29 -17.79
N LYS A 4 19.63 -11.05 -17.38
CA LYS A 4 18.26 -10.53 -17.18
C LYS A 4 18.23 -9.88 -15.80
N ALA A 5 17.85 -8.61 -15.73
CA ALA A 5 17.82 -7.88 -14.47
C ALA A 5 16.92 -8.61 -13.43
N PRO A 6 17.38 -8.74 -12.18
CA PRO A 6 16.65 -9.44 -11.12
C PRO A 6 15.27 -8.79 -10.89
N LEU A 7 14.29 -9.58 -10.44
CA LEU A 7 13.01 -9.03 -10.00
C LEU A 7 13.21 -8.19 -8.74
N GLY A 8 12.82 -6.91 -8.77
CA GLY A 8 12.95 -6.02 -7.62
C GLY A 8 11.88 -6.24 -6.55
N ASP A 9 12.24 -6.06 -5.28
CA ASP A 9 11.41 -6.29 -4.10
C ASP A 9 10.05 -5.60 -4.14
N ILE A 10 10.00 -4.34 -4.61
CA ILE A 10 8.74 -3.58 -4.74
C ILE A 10 7.72 -4.32 -5.62
N ALA A 11 8.18 -4.94 -6.72
CA ALA A 11 7.32 -5.68 -7.63
C ALA A 11 6.84 -7.00 -7.00
N LEU A 12 7.73 -7.69 -6.26
CA LEU A 12 7.39 -8.90 -5.51
C LEU A 12 6.34 -8.61 -4.41
N MET A 13 6.50 -7.52 -3.66
CA MET A 13 5.53 -7.08 -2.66
C MET A 13 4.19 -6.69 -3.31
N ALA A 14 4.22 -5.93 -4.41
CA ALA A 14 3.00 -5.55 -5.13
C ALA A 14 2.25 -6.78 -5.63
N TRP A 15 2.96 -7.78 -6.14
CA TRP A 15 2.37 -9.06 -6.55
C TRP A 15 1.77 -9.83 -5.37
N ARG A 16 2.55 -10.04 -4.28
CA ARG A 16 2.14 -10.74 -3.06
C ARG A 16 0.86 -10.16 -2.44
N HIS A 17 0.69 -8.85 -2.52
CA HIS A 17 -0.49 -8.14 -1.98
C HIS A 17 -1.60 -7.88 -3.01
N GLY A 18 -1.55 -8.49 -4.20
CA GLY A 18 -2.59 -8.33 -5.23
C GLY A 18 -2.75 -6.90 -5.73
N ARG A 19 -1.66 -6.12 -5.73
CA ARG A 19 -1.64 -4.70 -6.15
C ARG A 19 -1.28 -4.51 -7.62
N LEU A 20 -0.93 -5.59 -8.32
CA LEU A 20 -0.66 -5.58 -9.75
C LEU A 20 -1.94 -5.78 -10.55
N SER A 21 -1.95 -5.27 -11.80
CA SER A 21 -2.97 -5.64 -12.77
C SER A 21 -2.88 -7.15 -13.06
N PRO A 22 -3.97 -7.81 -13.52
CA PRO A 22 -3.92 -9.23 -13.87
C PRO A 22 -2.86 -9.57 -14.92
N GLU A 23 -2.64 -8.70 -15.90
CA GLU A 23 -1.60 -8.86 -16.92
C GLU A 23 -0.19 -8.81 -16.30
N ASP A 24 0.07 -7.81 -15.46
CA ASP A 24 1.36 -7.67 -14.76
C ASP A 24 1.63 -8.84 -13.82
N ALA A 25 0.60 -9.30 -13.11
CA ALA A 25 0.71 -10.45 -12.22
C ALA A 25 1.07 -11.72 -13.00
N ALA A 26 0.45 -11.95 -14.16
CA ALA A 26 0.77 -13.10 -15.02
C ALA A 26 2.21 -13.02 -15.56
N ARG A 27 2.65 -11.83 -15.99
CA ARG A 27 4.04 -11.63 -16.44
C ARG A 27 5.05 -11.87 -15.32
N LEU A 28 4.77 -11.38 -14.12
CA LEU A 28 5.65 -11.57 -12.97
C LEU A 28 5.67 -13.03 -12.53
N GLN A 29 4.52 -13.71 -12.51
CA GLN A 29 4.42 -15.15 -12.23
C GLN A 29 5.28 -15.98 -13.19
N ALA A 30 5.22 -15.69 -14.49
CA ALA A 30 6.04 -16.39 -15.49
C ALA A 30 7.54 -16.15 -15.27
N ARG A 31 7.94 -14.95 -14.85
CA ARG A 31 9.33 -14.64 -14.51
C ARG A 31 9.80 -15.35 -13.24
N LEU A 32 8.96 -15.38 -12.20
CA LEU A 32 9.24 -16.04 -10.93
C LEU A 32 9.63 -17.50 -11.11
N ALA A 33 9.01 -18.22 -12.05
CA ALA A 33 9.34 -19.62 -12.33
C ALA A 33 10.80 -19.85 -12.75
N THR A 34 11.47 -18.81 -13.25
CA THR A 34 12.85 -18.86 -13.75
C THR A 34 13.85 -18.07 -12.91
N ASP A 35 13.40 -17.47 -11.80
CA ASP A 35 14.20 -16.57 -10.96
C ASP A 35 14.34 -17.16 -9.55
N PRO A 36 15.41 -17.95 -9.28
CA PRO A 36 15.61 -18.60 -7.99
C PRO A 36 15.90 -17.62 -6.85
N GLU A 37 16.47 -16.45 -7.15
CA GLU A 37 16.73 -15.41 -6.14
C GLU A 37 15.42 -14.82 -5.65
N ALA A 38 14.53 -14.46 -6.56
CA ALA A 38 13.19 -13.99 -6.20
C ALA A 38 12.38 -15.03 -5.43
N GLN A 39 12.49 -16.31 -5.78
CA GLN A 39 11.89 -17.41 -5.02
C GLN A 39 12.46 -17.51 -3.60
N ALA A 40 13.78 -17.36 -3.44
CA ALA A 40 14.42 -17.38 -2.14
C ALA A 40 13.97 -16.21 -1.25
N THR A 41 13.83 -15.00 -1.83
CA THR A 41 13.29 -13.82 -1.15
C THR A 41 11.86 -14.06 -0.67
N LEU A 42 10.98 -14.61 -1.52
CA LEU A 42 9.60 -14.94 -1.13
C LEU A 42 9.57 -15.97 0.01
N ALA A 43 10.41 -17.00 -0.06
CA ALA A 43 10.49 -18.03 0.98
C ALA A 43 11.03 -17.47 2.32
N GLU A 44 11.93 -16.49 2.28
CA GLU A 44 12.38 -15.78 3.48
C GLU A 44 11.25 -14.96 4.11
N TRP A 45 10.48 -14.22 3.31
CA TRP A 45 9.32 -13.49 3.82
C TRP A 45 8.26 -14.42 4.42
N ASP A 46 8.03 -15.59 3.83
CA ASP A 46 7.12 -16.59 4.40
C ASP A 46 7.59 -17.09 5.77
N ARG A 47 8.90 -17.30 5.95
CA ARG A 47 9.47 -17.63 7.26
C ARG A 47 9.27 -16.51 8.27
N GLN A 48 9.47 -15.26 7.86
CA GLN A 48 9.27 -14.10 8.73
C GLN A 48 7.81 -13.93 9.14
N ASP A 49 6.87 -14.06 8.19
CA ASP A 49 5.43 -14.01 8.47
C ASP A 49 5.01 -15.13 9.43
N ALA A 50 5.56 -16.34 9.25
CA ALA A 50 5.32 -17.45 10.17
C ALA A 50 5.88 -17.18 11.57
N ALA A 51 7.10 -16.63 11.67
CA ALA A 51 7.71 -16.27 12.95
C ALA A 51 6.91 -15.18 13.68
N LEU A 52 6.48 -14.13 12.98
CA LEU A 52 5.63 -13.09 13.55
C LEU A 52 4.27 -13.64 14.00
N SER A 53 3.67 -14.51 13.19
CA SER A 53 2.40 -15.17 13.54
C SER A 53 2.55 -16.05 14.78
N ALA A 54 3.68 -16.76 14.94
CA ALA A 54 3.94 -17.59 16.10
C ALA A 54 4.13 -16.79 17.40
N LEU A 55 4.66 -15.56 17.32
CA LEU A 55 4.78 -14.65 18.48
C LEU A 55 3.42 -14.09 18.93
N GLN A 56 2.43 -14.10 18.04
CA GLN A 56 1.10 -13.56 18.31
C GLN A 56 0.15 -14.68 18.72
N ALA A 57 0.06 -14.96 20.02
CA ALA A 57 -1.08 -15.70 20.53
C ALA A 57 -2.37 -14.90 20.19
N PRO A 58 -3.44 -15.52 19.69
CA PRO A 58 -4.71 -14.83 19.50
C PRO A 58 -5.24 -14.39 20.87
N VAL A 59 -5.03 -13.11 21.18
CA VAL A 59 -5.49 -12.48 22.42
C VAL A 59 -6.92 -12.00 22.19
N ALA A 60 -7.89 -12.75 22.68
CA ALA A 60 -9.31 -12.41 22.62
C ALA A 60 -9.71 -11.46 23.77
N GLU A 61 -8.98 -10.37 23.94
CA GLU A 61 -9.34 -9.36 24.95
C GLU A 61 -10.54 -8.53 24.45
N PRO A 62 -11.59 -8.36 25.28
CA PRO A 62 -12.73 -7.57 24.88
C PRO A 62 -12.31 -6.12 24.66
N VAL A 63 -12.54 -5.60 23.44
CA VAL A 63 -12.33 -4.18 23.13
C VAL A 63 -13.09 -3.32 24.15
N PRO A 64 -12.46 -2.39 24.88
CA PRO A 64 -13.13 -1.62 25.93
C PRO A 64 -14.44 -0.95 25.49
N ALA A 65 -15.43 -0.91 26.39
CA ALA A 65 -16.79 -0.43 26.08
C ALA A 65 -16.82 0.95 25.42
N LYS A 66 -15.97 1.88 25.89
CA LYS A 66 -15.82 3.22 25.32
C LYS A 66 -15.40 3.19 23.85
N MET A 67 -14.45 2.32 23.48
CA MET A 67 -14.00 2.18 22.09
C MET A 67 -15.08 1.53 21.23
N ARG A 68 -15.81 0.54 21.76
CA ARG A 68 -16.95 -0.07 21.04
C ARG A 68 -18.05 0.96 20.75
N ALA A 69 -18.35 1.84 21.70
CA ALA A 69 -19.32 2.93 21.52
C ALA A 69 -18.87 3.89 20.41
N LEU A 70 -17.61 4.35 20.44
CA LEU A 70 -17.05 5.21 19.38
C LEU A 70 -17.10 4.55 18.00
N LEU A 71 -16.80 3.25 17.91
CA LEU A 71 -16.88 2.51 16.65
C LEU A 71 -18.34 2.36 16.16
N ALA A 72 -19.29 2.19 17.07
CA ALA A 72 -20.71 2.13 16.72
C ALA A 72 -21.22 3.48 16.19
N GLU A 73 -20.86 4.59 16.86
CA GLU A 73 -21.17 5.96 16.43
C GLU A 73 -20.60 6.26 15.04
N ALA A 74 -19.34 5.91 14.80
CA ALA A 74 -18.70 6.13 13.51
C ALA A 74 -19.39 5.36 12.36
N ARG A 75 -19.86 4.14 12.62
CA ARG A 75 -20.62 3.35 11.65
C ARG A 75 -22.00 3.96 11.38
N ALA A 76 -22.70 4.39 12.43
CA ALA A 76 -23.98 5.06 12.30
C ALA A 76 -23.87 6.36 11.49
N ALA A 77 -22.85 7.17 11.74
CA ALA A 77 -22.58 8.41 10.99
C ALA A 77 -22.26 8.17 9.50
N LYS A 78 -21.64 7.04 9.16
CA LYS A 78 -21.44 6.65 7.75
C LYS A 78 -22.75 6.20 7.10
N ALA A 79 -23.62 5.50 7.83
CA ALA A 79 -24.91 5.02 7.32
C ALA A 79 -25.91 6.15 7.10
N THR A 80 -25.85 7.23 7.90
CA THR A 80 -26.75 8.39 7.79
C THR A 80 -26.30 9.42 6.76
N ARG A 81 -25.12 9.27 6.13
CA ARG A 81 -24.77 10.02 4.91
C ARG A 81 -25.64 9.53 3.76
N SER A 82 -26.83 10.10 3.67
CA SER A 82 -27.74 9.93 2.53
C SER A 82 -27.03 10.32 1.23
N PRO A 83 -27.24 9.61 0.10
CA PRO A 83 -26.56 9.89 -1.17
C PRO A 83 -27.02 11.19 -1.86
N GLY A 84 -27.83 12.01 -1.20
CA GLY A 84 -28.56 13.14 -1.80
C GLY A 84 -27.99 14.53 -1.50
N HIS A 85 -26.68 14.74 -1.55
CA HIS A 85 -26.14 16.10 -1.63
C HIS A 85 -25.60 16.34 -3.03
N PRO A 86 -26.25 17.20 -3.85
CA PRO A 86 -25.66 17.62 -5.11
C PRO A 86 -24.36 18.35 -4.77
N ARG A 87 -23.25 17.75 -5.18
CA ARG A 87 -21.93 18.36 -5.10
C ARG A 87 -21.93 19.49 -6.11
N SER A 88 -22.19 20.73 -5.67
CA SER A 88 -21.98 21.90 -6.52
C SER A 88 -20.54 21.86 -7.01
N ALA A 89 -20.38 21.64 -8.31
CA ALA A 89 -19.09 21.71 -8.97
C ALA A 89 -18.63 23.17 -8.91
N ALA A 90 -17.86 23.52 -7.88
CA ALA A 90 -16.96 24.66 -8.00
C ALA A 90 -15.98 24.30 -9.12
N ALA A 91 -16.15 24.91 -10.28
CA ALA A 91 -15.24 24.78 -11.39
C ALA A 91 -13.85 25.24 -10.93
N LEU A 92 -12.96 24.27 -10.69
CA LEU A 92 -11.54 24.54 -10.58
C LEU A 92 -11.06 24.97 -11.98
N PRO A 93 -10.41 26.14 -12.12
CA PRO A 93 -9.80 26.48 -13.39
C PRO A 93 -8.77 25.39 -13.76
N ALA A 94 -8.80 24.98 -15.03
CA ALA A 94 -7.94 23.94 -15.56
C ALA A 94 -6.46 24.26 -15.29
N LEU A 95 -5.77 23.38 -14.57
CA LEU A 95 -4.32 23.40 -14.47
C LEU A 95 -3.72 22.97 -15.82
N PRO A 96 -2.69 23.67 -16.33
CA PRO A 96 -2.06 23.32 -17.59
C PRO A 96 -1.34 21.96 -17.49
N PRO A 97 -1.44 21.10 -18.52
CA PRO A 97 -0.84 19.77 -18.50
C PRO A 97 0.65 19.89 -18.85
N HIS A 98 1.54 20.05 -17.86
CA HIS A 98 2.95 19.58 -17.89
C HIS A 98 3.79 20.12 -16.72
N LEU A 99 3.54 19.72 -15.47
CA LEU A 99 4.61 19.79 -14.46
C LEU A 99 4.57 18.56 -13.53
N PRO A 100 5.57 17.66 -13.59
CA PRO A 100 5.62 16.52 -12.70
C PRO A 100 5.93 16.94 -11.25
N CYS A 101 5.19 16.35 -10.32
CA CYS A 101 5.02 16.75 -8.92
C CYS A 101 6.26 16.64 -8.03
N TRP A 102 7.37 16.08 -8.51
CA TRP A 102 8.55 15.79 -7.68
C TRP A 102 9.49 17.00 -7.47
N ARG A 103 9.29 18.12 -8.16
CA ARG A 103 10.20 19.27 -8.11
C ARG A 103 10.02 20.24 -6.94
N LEU A 104 9.03 20.02 -6.07
CA LEU A 104 8.83 20.79 -4.83
C LEU A 104 9.55 20.18 -3.60
N ALA A 105 10.21 19.03 -3.74
CA ALA A 105 10.84 18.31 -2.62
C ALA A 105 12.34 18.61 -2.41
N LEU A 106 12.98 19.52 -3.18
CA LEU A 106 14.43 19.82 -3.06
C LEU A 106 14.77 21.29 -2.75
N ARG A 107 13.86 22.03 -2.10
CA ARG A 107 14.18 23.32 -1.45
C ARG A 107 13.79 23.28 0.02
N GLY A 108 14.55 22.54 0.82
CA GLY A 108 14.32 22.47 2.26
C GLY A 108 15.47 21.90 3.09
N ALA A 109 16.65 21.69 2.50
CA ALA A 109 17.84 21.24 3.24
C ALA A 109 18.96 22.26 3.04
N GLY A 110 19.09 23.20 3.98
CA GLY A 110 20.27 24.06 4.06
C GLY A 110 20.04 25.41 4.71
N ALA A 111 20.00 25.46 6.05
CA ALA A 111 20.61 26.51 6.86
C ALA A 111 20.34 26.26 8.36
N ARG A 112 21.35 25.76 9.09
CA ARG A 112 21.44 25.92 10.56
C ARG A 112 22.31 27.17 10.81
N PRO A 113 21.86 28.16 11.60
CA PRO A 113 22.77 29.17 12.13
C PRO A 113 23.51 28.63 13.36
N ARG A 114 24.78 29.00 13.47
CA ARG A 114 25.61 28.92 14.68
C ARG A 114 25.26 30.09 15.61
#